data_AF-A0A9D5IGN9-F1
#
_entry.id   AF-A0A9D5IGN9-F1
#
_cell.length_a   1.000
_cell.length_b   1.000
_cell.length_c   1.000
_cell.angle_alpha   90.00
_cell.angle_beta   90.00
_cell.angle_gamma   90.00
#
_symmetry.space_group_name_H-M   'P 1'
#
loop_
_entity.id
_entity.type
_entity.pdbx_description
1 polymer ?
#
loop_
_entity_poly.entity_id
_entity_poly.type
_entity_poly.pdbx_seq_one_letter_code
_entity_poly.pdbx_strand_id
1 'polypeptide(L)'
;MIRLTSKKLWSFIAAGLLAFVVTPAQAADRPAPKAEEKARGLVERNQKVIAAFAHPTSRFREMKHVRTEKIAGGFKVVYEMNYTAFRGYGCKFYSNLAFTFDDAGYYMTVETAGRNGTVAPFAATDTAISAIQAVIRSEPELRENYEIVKMFEKSDARDILKFVLALSR
;
A
#
# COMPACT_ATOMS: atom_id res chain seq x y z
N MET A 1 -83.28 9.03 -45.38
CA MET A 1 -82.11 9.89 -45.10
C MET A 1 -80.98 8.98 -44.65
N ILE A 2 -80.07 8.53 -45.53
CA ILE A 2 -78.89 9.24 -46.08
C ILE A 2 -77.94 9.64 -44.93
N ARG A 3 -76.65 9.29 -44.84
CA ARG A 3 -75.69 8.35 -45.47
C ARG A 3 -74.32 8.62 -44.79
N LEU A 4 -73.35 7.70 -44.95
CA LEU A 4 -71.89 7.91 -44.97
C LEU A 4 -71.18 8.21 -43.63
N THR A 5 -70.48 7.25 -43.00
CA THR A 5 -69.09 6.77 -43.24
C THR A 5 -67.97 7.75 -42.90
N SER A 6 -67.08 7.37 -41.97
CA SER A 6 -65.61 7.33 -42.16
C SER A 6 -64.95 7.05 -40.80
N LYS A 7 -64.27 5.91 -40.63
CA LYS A 7 -62.80 5.80 -40.71
C LYS A 7 -62.09 7.03 -40.11
N LYS A 8 -61.44 6.84 -38.95
CA LYS A 8 -60.00 7.15 -38.74
C LYS A 8 -59.56 6.66 -37.36
N LEU A 9 -59.08 5.41 -37.39
CA LEU A 9 -58.15 4.82 -36.45
C LEU A 9 -56.79 5.51 -36.63
N TRP A 10 -56.48 6.51 -35.79
CA TRP A 10 -55.17 7.15 -35.69
C TRP A 10 -54.99 7.42 -34.19
N SER A 11 -54.02 6.79 -33.52
CA SER A 11 -52.71 7.41 -33.24
C SER A 11 -52.61 7.64 -31.71
N PHE A 12 -51.58 7.28 -30.94
CA PHE A 12 -50.23 6.81 -31.20
C PHE A 12 -49.81 5.87 -30.05
N ILE A 13 -48.98 4.90 -30.40
CA ILE A 13 -48.13 4.12 -29.48
C ILE A 13 -47.18 5.11 -28.79
N ALA A 14 -47.44 5.44 -27.53
CA ALA A 14 -46.45 6.05 -26.66
C ALA A 14 -45.68 4.91 -25.98
N ALA A 15 -44.74 4.34 -26.74
CA ALA A 15 -43.64 3.57 -26.20
C ALA A 15 -42.78 4.50 -25.34
N GLY A 16 -43.17 4.68 -24.08
CA GLY A 16 -42.34 5.28 -23.06
C GLY A 16 -41.28 4.29 -22.64
N LEU A 17 -40.25 4.12 -23.48
CA LEU A 17 -38.95 3.62 -23.05
C LEU A 17 -38.48 4.54 -21.92
N LEU A 18 -38.71 4.10 -20.67
CA LEU A 18 -37.91 4.51 -19.54
C LEU A 18 -36.48 4.09 -19.87
N ALA A 19 -35.77 4.97 -20.56
CA ALA A 19 -34.34 4.91 -20.66
C ALA A 19 -33.84 4.91 -19.21
N PHE A 20 -33.37 3.74 -18.76
CA PHE A 20 -32.40 3.65 -17.69
C PHE A 20 -31.25 4.57 -18.10
N VAL A 21 -31.28 5.82 -17.64
CA VAL A 21 -30.07 6.62 -17.58
C VAL A 21 -29.27 5.97 -16.46
N VAL A 22 -28.53 4.92 -16.81
CA VAL A 22 -27.41 4.47 -16.00
C VAL A 22 -26.40 5.60 -16.07
N THR A 23 -26.57 6.62 -15.22
CA THR A 23 -25.50 7.57 -14.94
C THR A 23 -24.33 6.74 -14.42
N PRO A 24 -23.17 6.69 -15.10
CA PRO A 24 -21.98 6.05 -14.55
C PRO A 24 -21.37 7.01 -13.53
N ALA A 25 -22.09 7.31 -12.45
CA ALA A 25 -21.66 8.25 -11.42
C ALA A 25 -20.76 7.58 -10.36
N GLN A 26 -20.09 6.48 -10.69
CA GLN A 26 -19.21 5.74 -9.77
C GLN A 26 -17.84 5.36 -10.36
N ALA A 27 -17.51 5.84 -11.57
CA ALA A 27 -16.20 5.58 -12.17
C ALA A 27 -15.11 6.56 -11.71
N ALA A 28 -15.44 7.69 -11.08
CA ALA A 28 -14.49 8.76 -10.76
C ALA A 28 -13.71 8.57 -9.44
N ASP A 29 -14.14 7.67 -8.56
CA ASP A 29 -13.54 7.50 -7.21
C ASP A 29 -12.53 6.36 -7.10
N ARG A 30 -12.26 5.65 -8.21
CA ARG A 30 -11.29 4.54 -8.21
C ARG A 30 -10.05 4.89 -9.03
N PRO A 31 -8.84 4.53 -8.55
CA PRO A 31 -7.64 4.65 -9.35
C PRO A 31 -7.75 3.82 -10.64
N ALA A 32 -6.94 4.18 -11.64
CA ALA A 32 -6.90 3.45 -12.90
C ALA A 32 -6.58 1.96 -12.62
N PRO A 33 -7.38 1.00 -13.13
CA PRO A 33 -7.24 -0.41 -12.75
C PRO A 33 -5.83 -0.97 -12.92
N LYS A 34 -5.12 -0.59 -14.00
CA LYS A 34 -3.74 -1.00 -14.26
C LYS A 34 -2.74 -0.44 -13.24
N ALA A 35 -2.94 0.80 -12.78
CA ALA A 35 -2.08 1.44 -11.79
C ALA A 35 -2.28 0.79 -10.41
N GLU A 36 -3.53 0.53 -10.04
CA GLU A 36 -3.86 -0.18 -8.80
C GLU A 36 -3.29 -1.61 -8.80
N GLU A 37 -3.45 -2.36 -9.88
CA GLU A 37 -2.90 -3.70 -10.02
C GLU A 37 -1.37 -3.72 -9.91
N LYS A 38 -0.69 -2.77 -10.57
CA LYS A 38 0.77 -2.58 -10.44
C LYS A 38 1.19 -2.30 -9.00
N ALA A 39 0.50 -1.38 -8.32
CA ALA A 39 0.79 -0.99 -6.94
C ALA A 39 0.56 -2.15 -5.95
N ARG A 40 -0.60 -2.81 -6.03
CA ARG A 40 -0.92 -3.99 -5.21
C ARG A 40 0.06 -5.13 -5.46
N GLY A 41 0.38 -5.39 -6.73
CA GLY A 41 1.38 -6.39 -7.11
C GLY A 41 2.76 -6.10 -6.51
N LEU A 42 3.18 -4.83 -6.43
CA LEU A 42 4.44 -4.46 -5.77
C LEU A 42 4.42 -4.81 -4.27
N VAL A 43 3.36 -4.44 -3.55
CA VAL A 43 3.22 -4.69 -2.11
C VAL A 43 3.13 -6.20 -1.83
N GLU A 44 2.28 -6.91 -2.56
CA GLU A 44 2.02 -8.35 -2.38
C GLU A 44 3.25 -9.22 -2.67
N ARG A 45 4.03 -8.89 -3.71
CA ARG A 45 5.30 -9.57 -4.01
C ARG A 45 6.36 -9.36 -2.92
N ASN A 46 6.34 -8.20 -2.24
CA ASN A 46 7.33 -7.84 -1.21
C ASN A 46 6.83 -8.03 0.22
N GLN A 47 5.66 -8.65 0.42
CA GLN A 47 4.98 -8.71 1.72
C GLN A 47 5.84 -9.24 2.88
N LYS A 48 6.70 -10.24 2.63
CA LYS A 48 7.58 -10.81 3.67
C LYS A 48 8.68 -9.84 4.10
N VAL A 49 9.24 -9.11 3.13
CA VAL A 49 10.27 -8.10 3.38
C VAL A 49 9.64 -6.95 4.16
N ILE A 50 8.54 -6.40 3.66
CA ILE A 50 7.76 -5.35 4.34
C ILE A 50 7.44 -5.78 5.78
N ALA A 51 6.97 -7.02 5.97
CA ALA A 51 6.60 -7.52 7.28
C ALA A 51 7.79 -7.57 8.25
N ALA A 52 8.95 -8.03 7.78
CA ALA A 52 10.17 -8.10 8.56
C ALA A 52 10.69 -6.71 8.95
N PHE A 53 10.58 -5.71 8.06
CA PHE A 53 10.95 -4.33 8.40
C PHE A 53 9.95 -3.66 9.35
N ALA A 54 8.65 -3.96 9.20
CA ALA A 54 7.62 -3.40 10.08
C ALA A 54 7.74 -3.95 11.50
N HIS A 55 7.96 -5.26 11.68
CA HIS A 55 8.06 -5.90 13.00
C HIS A 55 9.15 -6.99 13.00
N PRO A 56 10.44 -6.62 13.06
CA PRO A 56 11.56 -7.57 12.90
C PRO A 56 11.64 -8.62 14.02
N THR A 57 11.04 -8.34 15.17
CA THR A 57 11.03 -9.24 16.34
C THR A 57 9.77 -10.12 16.40
N SER A 58 8.95 -10.15 15.35
CA SER A 58 7.69 -10.88 15.32
C SER A 58 7.61 -11.81 14.11
N ARG A 59 6.82 -12.88 14.23
CA ARG A 59 6.58 -13.81 13.13
C ARG A 59 5.41 -13.34 12.30
N PHE A 60 5.66 -12.98 11.05
CA PHE A 60 4.63 -12.67 10.06
C PHE A 60 3.76 -13.91 9.79
N ARG A 61 2.44 -13.72 9.70
CA ARG A 61 1.46 -14.77 9.38
C ARG A 61 0.86 -14.57 8.01
N GLU A 62 0.22 -13.43 7.81
CA GLU A 62 -0.55 -13.14 6.60
C GLU A 62 -0.71 -11.64 6.41
N MET A 63 -1.00 -11.24 5.17
CA MET A 63 -1.30 -9.87 4.80
C MET A 63 -2.58 -9.87 3.97
N LYS A 64 -3.50 -8.95 4.29
CA LYS A 64 -4.78 -8.81 3.61
C LYS A 64 -4.97 -7.39 3.10
N HIS A 65 -5.33 -7.25 1.82
CA HIS A 65 -5.76 -5.96 1.29
C HIS A 65 -7.08 -5.57 1.95
N VAL A 66 -7.12 -4.37 2.51
CA VAL A 66 -8.30 -3.85 3.23
C VAL A 66 -9.11 -2.95 2.31
N ARG A 67 -8.44 -1.96 1.71
CA ARG A 67 -9.08 -0.98 0.82
C ARG A 67 -8.06 -0.26 -0.04
N THR A 68 -8.58 0.32 -1.11
CA THR A 68 -7.89 1.31 -1.94
C THR A 68 -8.68 2.61 -1.90
N GLU A 69 -7.99 3.74 -1.77
CA GLU A 69 -8.58 5.06 -1.62
C GLU A 69 -7.91 6.04 -2.59
N LYS A 70 -8.70 6.77 -3.38
CA LYS A 70 -8.19 7.81 -4.26
C LYS A 70 -7.79 9.04 -3.43
N ILE A 71 -6.64 9.63 -3.72
CA ILE A 71 -6.19 10.88 -3.09
C ILE A 71 -5.74 11.88 -4.16
N ALA A 72 -5.55 13.15 -3.77
CA ALA A 72 -4.99 14.14 -4.68
C ALA A 72 -3.58 13.70 -5.15
N GLY A 73 -3.38 13.64 -6.46
CA GLY A 73 -2.10 13.23 -7.08
C GLY A 73 -1.79 11.73 -7.04
N GLY A 74 -2.74 10.88 -6.63
CA GLY A 74 -2.47 9.45 -6.55
C GLY A 74 -3.55 8.61 -5.89
N PHE A 75 -3.15 7.57 -5.17
CA PHE A 75 -4.03 6.70 -4.39
C PHE A 75 -3.27 5.99 -3.27
N LYS A 76 -3.98 5.54 -2.24
CA LYS A 76 -3.47 4.71 -1.16
C LYS A 76 -4.01 3.30 -1.28
N VAL A 77 -3.16 2.31 -1.04
CA VAL A 77 -3.58 0.91 -0.79
C VAL A 77 -3.25 0.56 0.65
N VAL A 78 -4.27 0.10 1.38
CA VAL A 78 -4.16 -0.22 2.80
C VAL A 78 -4.15 -1.74 2.98
N TYR A 79 -3.16 -2.24 3.69
CA TYR A 79 -3.02 -3.65 4.02
C TYR A 79 -3.00 -3.85 5.53
N GLU A 80 -3.73 -4.86 5.99
CA GLU A 80 -3.62 -5.38 7.35
C GLU A 80 -2.57 -6.48 7.36
N MET A 81 -1.55 -6.32 8.20
CA MET A 81 -0.48 -7.28 8.39
C MET A 81 -0.63 -7.94 9.75
N ASN A 82 -0.73 -9.27 9.77
CA ASN A 82 -0.98 -10.07 10.96
C ASN A 82 0.29 -10.79 11.42
N TYR A 83 0.53 -10.78 12.73
CA TYR A 83 1.76 -11.25 13.36
C TYR A 83 1.48 -12.12 14.59
N THR A 84 2.49 -12.90 14.97
CA THR A 84 2.62 -13.54 16.27
C THR A 84 3.86 -12.97 16.97
N ALA A 85 3.69 -12.46 18.19
CA ALA A 85 4.79 -11.97 19.00
C ALA A 85 5.75 -13.10 19.38
N PHE A 86 7.07 -12.86 19.27
CA PHE A 86 8.09 -13.85 19.62
C PHE A 86 8.22 -14.05 21.13
N ARG A 87 8.01 -12.99 21.93
CA ARG A 87 7.93 -13.04 23.39
C ARG A 87 6.50 -12.78 23.84
N GLY A 88 5.98 -13.62 24.74
CA GLY A 88 4.62 -13.49 25.29
C GLY A 88 3.63 -14.55 24.81
N TYR A 89 3.97 -15.85 24.90
CA TYR A 89 3.03 -16.97 24.67
C TYR A 89 2.34 -17.01 23.28
N GLY A 90 2.89 -16.35 22.26
CA GLY A 90 2.32 -16.38 20.92
C GLY A 90 1.09 -15.47 20.72
N CYS A 91 0.96 -14.40 21.52
CA CYS A 91 -0.06 -13.37 21.30
C CYS A 91 -0.08 -12.90 19.83
N LYS A 92 -1.28 -12.84 19.26
CA LYS A 92 -1.52 -12.37 17.89
C LYS A 92 -1.82 -10.88 17.91
N PHE A 93 -1.29 -10.15 16.94
CA PHE A 93 -1.56 -8.73 16.75
C PHE A 93 -1.49 -8.37 15.27
N TYR A 94 -1.99 -7.19 14.92
CA TYR A 94 -1.96 -6.66 13.57
C TYR A 94 -1.44 -5.22 13.51
N SER A 95 -1.04 -4.82 12.31
CA SER A 95 -0.76 -3.43 11.95
C SER A 95 -1.29 -3.15 10.55
N ASN A 96 -1.93 -2.01 10.38
CA ASN A 96 -2.37 -1.51 9.09
C ASN A 96 -1.30 -0.58 8.53
N LEU A 97 -0.81 -0.90 7.34
CA LEU A 97 0.10 -0.05 6.58
C LEU A 97 -0.63 0.52 5.37
N ALA A 98 -0.54 1.84 5.20
CA ALA A 98 -1.03 2.54 4.02
C ALA A 98 0.15 2.89 3.12
N PHE A 99 0.12 2.38 1.89
CA PHE A 99 1.13 2.65 0.86
C PHE A 99 0.55 3.64 -0.13
N THR A 100 1.24 4.76 -0.31
CA THR A 100 0.83 5.82 -1.24
C THR A 100 1.55 5.65 -2.56
N PHE A 101 0.79 5.78 -3.65
CA PHE A 101 1.26 5.70 -5.02
C PHE A 101 0.78 6.92 -5.81
N ASP A 102 1.54 7.32 -6.82
CA ASP A 102 1.09 8.32 -7.78
C ASP A 102 0.02 7.76 -8.74
N ASP A 103 -0.51 8.60 -9.63
CA ASP A 103 -1.52 8.20 -10.62
C ASP A 103 -1.07 7.11 -11.59
N ALA A 104 0.25 6.93 -11.78
CA ALA A 104 0.85 5.90 -12.62
C ALA A 104 1.26 4.63 -11.84
N GLY A 105 0.93 4.55 -10.56
CA GLY A 105 1.21 3.40 -9.69
C GLY A 105 2.69 3.28 -9.31
N TYR A 106 3.43 4.38 -9.26
CA TYR A 106 4.78 4.42 -8.67
C TYR A 106 4.70 4.70 -7.17
N TYR A 107 5.48 3.94 -6.41
CA TYR A 107 5.51 4.04 -4.95
C TYR A 107 6.08 5.39 -4.51
N MET A 108 5.44 6.00 -3.51
CA MET A 108 5.88 7.27 -2.92
C MET A 108 6.27 7.10 -1.45
N THR A 109 5.37 6.57 -0.62
CA THR A 109 5.59 6.47 0.82
C THR A 109 4.77 5.36 1.47
N VAL A 110 5.16 4.96 2.67
CA VAL A 110 4.41 4.07 3.55
C VAL A 110 4.22 4.74 4.91
N GLU A 111 3.03 4.60 5.48
CA GLU A 111 2.73 5.08 6.82
C GLU A 111 1.93 4.04 7.61
N THR A 112 1.96 4.16 8.94
CA THR A 112 1.11 3.35 9.81
C THR A 112 -0.30 3.94 9.86
N ALA A 113 -1.29 3.19 9.38
CA ALA A 113 -2.69 3.60 9.38
C ALA A 113 -3.47 3.11 10.62
N GLY A 114 -2.92 2.19 11.39
CA GLY A 114 -3.53 1.66 12.62
C GLY A 114 -2.80 0.43 13.15
N ARG A 115 -3.08 0.05 14.40
CA ARG A 115 -2.50 -1.15 15.03
C ARG A 115 -3.26 -1.51 16.30
N ASN A 116 -3.17 -2.78 16.71
CA ASN A 116 -3.61 -3.23 18.04
C ASN A 116 -2.47 -3.74 18.93
N GLY A 117 -1.22 -3.71 18.45
CA GLY A 117 -0.02 -4.07 19.21
C GLY A 117 0.66 -2.85 19.86
N THR A 118 1.35 -3.09 20.99
CA THR A 118 2.03 -2.07 21.79
C THR A 118 3.21 -1.42 21.07
N VAL A 119 3.95 -2.19 20.27
CA VAL A 119 5.09 -1.71 19.49
C VAL A 119 4.60 -1.16 18.15
N ALA A 120 5.05 0.04 17.78
CA ALA A 120 4.68 0.65 16.51
C ALA A 120 5.45 -0.05 15.36
N PRO A 121 4.85 -0.19 14.17
CA PRO A 121 5.60 -0.60 12.99
C PRO A 121 6.86 0.27 12.81
N PHE A 122 7.93 -0.36 12.33
CA PHE A 122 9.24 0.23 12.07
C PHE A 122 10.05 0.68 13.29
N ALA A 123 9.46 0.81 14.49
CA ALA A 123 10.17 1.33 15.67
C ALA A 123 11.49 0.59 16.00
N ALA A 124 11.48 -0.75 15.95
CA ALA A 124 12.69 -1.54 16.19
C ALA A 124 13.73 -1.39 15.07
N THR A 125 13.27 -1.29 13.82
CA THR A 125 14.12 -1.04 12.65
C THR A 125 14.76 0.35 12.72
N ASP A 126 13.97 1.38 13.05
CA ASP A 126 14.46 2.76 13.22
C ASP A 126 15.48 2.85 14.34
N THR A 127 15.27 2.12 15.43
CA THR A 127 16.24 2.01 16.53
C THR A 127 17.54 1.35 16.07
N ALA A 128 17.46 0.27 15.29
CA ALA A 128 18.64 -0.40 14.74
C ALA A 128 19.42 0.51 13.77
N ILE A 129 18.71 1.21 12.87
CA ILE A 129 19.31 2.20 11.96
C ILE A 129 19.98 3.32 12.76
N SER A 130 19.31 3.84 13.79
CA SER A 130 19.85 4.91 14.65
C SER A 130 21.11 4.45 15.40
N ALA A 131 21.13 3.21 15.90
CA ALA A 131 22.31 2.63 16.55
C ALA A 131 23.48 2.49 15.57
N ILE A 132 23.22 1.99 14.36
CA ILE A 132 24.23 1.90 13.29
C ILE A 132 24.78 3.29 12.94
N GLN A 133 23.91 4.28 12.77
CA GLN A 133 24.31 5.66 12.51
C GLN A 133 25.15 6.25 13.65
N ALA A 134 24.82 5.93 14.90
CA ALA A 134 25.60 6.36 16.06
C ALA A 134 27.01 5.78 16.05
N VAL A 135 27.16 4.48 15.76
CA VAL A 135 28.46 3.81 15.64
C VAL A 135 29.29 4.41 14.50
N ILE A 136 28.69 4.65 13.33
CA ILE A 136 29.39 5.29 12.20
C ILE A 136 29.90 6.69 12.58
N ARG A 137 29.15 7.44 13.39
CA ARG A 137 29.56 8.78 13.84
C ARG A 137 30.66 8.74 14.91
N SER A 138 30.69 7.72 15.77
CA SER A 138 31.64 7.60 16.87
C SER A 138 32.97 6.98 16.46
N GLU A 139 33.01 6.21 15.36
CA GLU A 139 34.20 5.54 14.85
C GLU A 139 34.86 6.33 13.70
N PRO A 140 36.03 6.97 13.91
CA PRO A 140 36.67 7.82 12.90
C PRO A 140 36.95 7.09 11.59
N GLU A 141 37.35 5.81 11.67
CA GLU A 141 37.65 4.96 10.51
C GLU A 141 36.42 4.68 9.63
N LEU A 142 35.22 4.61 10.23
CA LEU A 142 33.96 4.41 9.50
C LEU A 142 33.43 5.73 8.95
N ARG A 143 33.64 6.83 9.68
CA ARG A 143 33.22 8.18 9.27
C ARG A 143 33.98 8.69 8.04
N GLU A 144 35.26 8.35 7.93
CA GLU A 144 36.12 8.76 6.82
C GLU A 144 36.02 7.81 5.60
N ASN A 145 35.36 6.66 5.77
CA ASN A 145 35.09 5.73 4.69
C ASN A 145 33.89 6.22 3.86
N TYR A 146 34.19 6.98 2.81
CA TYR A 146 33.23 7.56 1.87
C TYR A 146 32.22 6.54 1.33
N GLU A 147 32.61 5.29 1.09
CA GLU A 147 31.73 4.25 0.57
C GLU A 147 30.66 3.83 1.60
N ILE A 148 31.01 3.77 2.89
CA ILE A 148 30.06 3.43 3.97
C ILE A 148 29.06 4.55 4.18
N VAL A 149 29.52 5.80 4.25
CA VAL A 149 28.65 6.98 4.41
C VAL A 149 27.68 7.08 3.23
N LYS A 150 28.19 6.97 2.00
CA LYS A 150 27.38 7.05 0.78
C LYS A 150 26.38 5.89 0.64
N MET A 151 26.72 4.71 1.15
CA MET A 151 25.83 3.54 1.16
C MET A 151 24.60 3.76 2.06
N PHE A 152 24.79 4.34 3.25
CA PHE A 152 23.68 4.68 4.14
C PHE A 152 22.89 5.91 3.66
N GLU A 153 23.54 6.89 3.02
CA GLU A 153 22.86 8.05 2.41
C GLU A 153 21.99 7.65 1.21
N LYS A 154 22.44 6.67 0.41
CA LYS A 154 21.70 6.21 -0.79
C LYS A 154 20.61 5.17 -0.51
N SER A 155 20.56 4.57 0.68
CA SER A 155 19.60 3.51 1.04
C SER A 155 19.58 2.32 0.06
N ASP A 156 20.72 1.96 -0.56
CA ASP A 156 20.79 0.79 -1.44
C ASP A 156 20.82 -0.50 -0.60
N ALA A 157 19.71 -1.25 -0.62
CA ALA A 157 19.53 -2.47 0.13
C ALA A 157 20.57 -3.57 -0.17
N ARG A 158 21.19 -3.58 -1.36
CA ARG A 158 22.20 -4.58 -1.73
C ARG A 158 23.53 -4.33 -1.04
N ASP A 159 23.90 -3.08 -0.91
CA ASP A 159 25.16 -2.70 -0.29
C ASP A 159 25.04 -2.76 1.24
N ILE A 160 23.89 -2.39 1.81
CA ILE A 160 23.58 -2.62 3.24
C ILE A 160 23.68 -4.12 3.60
N LEU A 161 23.19 -5.02 2.74
CA LEU A 161 23.33 -6.47 2.95
C LEU A 161 24.78 -6.94 2.94
N LYS A 162 25.63 -6.43 2.03
CA LYS A 162 27.06 -6.76 2.01
C LYS A 162 27.77 -6.32 3.29
N PHE A 163 27.43 -5.12 3.80
CA PHE A 163 27.99 -4.59 5.04
C PHE A 163 27.62 -5.44 6.26
N VAL A 164 26.33 -5.83 6.39
CA VAL A 164 25.89 -6.73 7.48
C VAL A 164 26.61 -8.08 7.40
N LEU A 165 26.82 -8.63 6.21
CA LEU A 165 27.56 -9.89 6.03
C LEU A 165 29.06 -9.76 6.36
N ALA A 166 29.67 -8.60 6.13
CA ALA A 166 31.06 -8.32 6.44
C ALA A 166 31.31 -8.18 7.96
N LEU A 167 30.36 -7.60 8.69
CA LEU A 167 30.41 -7.48 10.16
C LEU A 167 30.11 -8.79 10.91
N SER A 168 29.61 -9.82 10.20
CA SER A 168 29.25 -11.12 10.79
C SER A 168 30.40 -12.15 10.74
N ARG A 169 31.64 -11.69 10.47
CA ARG A 169 32.87 -12.48 10.53
C ARG A 169 33.67 -12.10 11.76
#